data_AF-A0A4Q6ADB2-F1
#
_entry.id   AF-A0A4Q6ADB2-F1
#
_cell.length_a   1.000
_cell.length_b   1.000
_cell.length_c   1.000
_cell.angle_alpha   90.00
_cell.angle_beta   90.00
_cell.angle_gamma   90.00
#
_symmetry.space_group_name_H-M   'P 1'
#
loop_
_entity.id
_entity.type
_entity.pdbx_description
1 polymer ?
#
loop_
_entity_poly.entity_id
_entity_poly.type
_entity_poly.pdbx_seq_one_letter_code
_entity_poly.pdbx_strand_id
1 'polypeptide(L)'
;MDAKRVYADLLSGYSSRAQTLRQQLSSLSLLRLLLFCGFIFTGYKSLVTGSAVFIIVTLILVAAFLVMIRVYDQLQRKTAFYKALVKLNTDEISFLENNFSAYGNGKEYTDPRHPYSYDLDMFGDGGLFPYLNRCSTSFGKEALAQSLLH
;
A
#
# COMPACT_ATOMS: atom_id res chain seq x y z
N MET A 1 17.07 8.56 21.92
CA MET A 1 15.93 8.92 21.05
C MET A 1 14.87 7.83 21.22
N ASP A 2 13.65 8.18 21.61
CA ASP A 2 12.58 7.18 21.79
C ASP A 2 12.12 6.66 20.42
N ALA A 3 12.47 5.43 20.07
CA ALA A 3 12.12 4.81 18.79
C ALA A 3 10.61 4.90 18.48
N LYS A 4 9.77 4.78 19.51
CA LYS A 4 8.32 4.95 19.42
C LYS A 4 7.90 6.32 18.90
N ARG A 5 8.55 7.39 19.35
CA ARG A 5 8.23 8.76 18.92
C ARG A 5 8.52 8.95 17.44
N VAL A 6 9.64 8.40 16.96
CA VAL A 6 10.01 8.43 15.54
C VAL A 6 8.94 7.75 14.67
N TYR A 7 8.51 6.55 15.04
CA TYR A 7 7.46 5.84 14.30
C TYR A 7 6.10 6.53 14.38
N ALA A 8 5.76 7.16 15.51
CA ALA A 8 4.53 7.94 15.65
C ALA A 8 4.52 9.19 14.76
N ASP A 9 5.64 9.90 14.67
CA ASP A 9 5.80 11.06 13.79
C ASP A 9 5.68 10.65 12.31
N LEU A 10 6.35 9.57 11.92
CA LEU A 10 6.25 9.00 10.57
C LEU A 10 4.82 8.56 10.23
N LEU A 11 4.14 7.90 11.17
CA LEU A 11 2.74 7.47 11.02
C LEU A 11 1.82 8.67 10.76
N SER A 12 1.97 9.75 11.52
CA SER A 12 1.19 10.99 11.33
C SER A 12 1.41 11.61 9.94
N GLY A 13 2.68 11.66 9.48
CA GLY A 13 3.02 12.19 8.16
C GLY A 13 2.47 11.33 7.02
N TYR A 14 2.60 10.01 7.10
CA TYR A 14 2.13 9.10 6.05
C TYR A 14 0.61 8.98 6.01
N SER A 15 -0.06 9.01 7.17
CA SER A 15 -1.53 8.99 7.24
C SER A 15 -2.14 10.25 6.62
N SER A 16 -1.57 11.43 6.89
CA SER A 16 -1.96 12.69 6.25
C SER A 16 -1.82 12.61 4.72
N ARG A 17 -0.65 12.15 4.22
CA ARG A 17 -0.43 11.97 2.76
C ARG A 17 -1.41 10.97 2.16
N ALA A 18 -1.67 9.85 2.82
CA ALA A 18 -2.65 8.85 2.37
C ALA A 18 -4.07 9.45 2.29
N GLN A 19 -4.45 10.29 3.25
CA GLN A 19 -5.74 10.98 3.27
C GLN A 19 -5.87 11.99 2.12
N THR A 20 -4.84 12.81 1.86
CA THR A 20 -4.85 13.75 0.73
C THR A 20 -5.00 13.02 -0.61
N LEU A 21 -4.26 11.93 -0.81
CA LEU A 21 -4.36 11.12 -2.04
C LEU A 21 -5.75 10.49 -2.18
N ARG A 22 -6.37 10.06 -1.07
CA ARG A 22 -7.74 9.55 -1.05
C ARG A 22 -8.77 10.63 -1.44
N GLN A 23 -8.60 11.86 -0.98
CA GLN A 23 -9.46 12.98 -1.38
C GLN A 23 -9.32 13.30 -2.89
N GLN A 24 -8.10 13.24 -3.42
CA GLN A 24 -7.85 13.39 -4.85
C GLN A 24 -8.54 12.28 -5.66
N LEU A 25 -8.47 11.02 -5.21
CA LEU A 25 -9.19 9.90 -5.84
C LEU A 25 -10.71 10.10 -5.81
N SER A 26 -11.26 10.61 -4.71
CA SER A 26 -12.70 10.91 -4.59
C SER A 26 -13.13 12.03 -5.54
N SER A 27 -12.33 13.09 -5.66
CA SER A 27 -12.57 14.18 -6.62
C SER A 27 -12.52 13.66 -8.06
N LEU A 28 -11.58 12.76 -8.35
CA LEU A 28 -11.48 12.09 -9.65
C LEU A 28 -12.69 11.19 -9.93
N SER A 29 -13.26 10.55 -8.90
CA SER A 29 -14.51 9.79 -9.04
C SER A 29 -15.68 10.69 -9.46
N LEU A 30 -15.80 11.89 -8.91
CA LEU A 30 -16.83 12.87 -9.30
C LEU A 30 -16.62 13.37 -10.72
N LEU A 31 -15.37 13.68 -11.11
CA LEU A 31 -15.06 14.10 -12.47
C LEU A 31 -15.47 13.02 -13.50
N ARG A 32 -15.37 11.73 -13.15
CA ARG A 32 -15.74 10.62 -14.05
C ARG A 32 -17.24 10.61 -14.29
N LEU A 33 -18.03 10.92 -13.26
CA LEU A 33 -19.48 11.07 -13.37
C LEU A 33 -19.84 12.24 -14.29
N LEU A 34 -19.16 13.39 -14.13
CA LEU A 34 -19.36 14.55 -15.00
C LEU A 34 -19.05 14.23 -16.47
N LEU A 35 -17.96 13.50 -16.74
CA LEU A 35 -17.64 13.04 -18.10
C LEU A 35 -18.74 12.12 -18.63
N PHE A 36 -19.24 11.17 -17.84
CA PHE A 36 -20.31 10.27 -18.26
C PHE A 36 -21.60 11.03 -18.62
N CYS A 37 -22.01 12.00 -17.79
CA CYS A 37 -23.13 12.88 -18.08
C CYS A 37 -22.89 13.72 -19.34
N GLY A 38 -21.68 14.26 -19.53
CA GLY A 38 -21.28 14.99 -20.72
C GLY A 38 -21.36 14.13 -22.00
N PHE A 39 -20.98 12.86 -21.91
CA PHE A 39 -21.09 11.92 -23.03
C PHE A 39 -22.55 11.67 -23.43
N ILE A 40 -23.43 11.45 -22.46
CA ILE A 40 -24.88 11.29 -22.72
C ILE A 40 -25.46 12.56 -23.34
N PHE A 41 -25.15 13.73 -22.77
CA PHE A 41 -25.66 15.01 -23.25
C PHE A 41 -25.22 15.31 -24.69
N THR A 42 -23.93 15.13 -24.98
CA THR A 42 -23.37 15.35 -26.33
C THR A 42 -23.87 14.32 -27.33
N GLY A 43 -24.02 13.06 -26.93
CA GLY A 43 -24.64 12.02 -27.74
C GLY A 43 -26.08 12.35 -28.12
N TYR A 44 -26.90 12.76 -27.14
CA TYR A 44 -28.29 13.19 -27.39
C TYR A 44 -28.35 14.39 -28.34
N LYS A 45 -27.55 15.44 -28.10
CA LYS A 45 -27.52 16.63 -28.94
C LYS A 45 -27.01 16.34 -30.36
N SER A 46 -26.08 15.40 -30.51
CA SER A 46 -25.59 14.94 -31.82
C SER A 46 -26.72 14.34 -32.66
N LEU A 47 -27.57 13.49 -32.06
CA LEU A 47 -28.71 12.88 -32.75
C LEU A 47 -29.78 13.90 -33.17
N VAL A 48 -30.01 14.94 -32.36
CA VAL A 48 -31.02 15.97 -32.66
C VAL A 48 -30.53 16.98 -33.70
N THR A 49 -29.26 17.37 -33.64
CA THR A 49 -28.73 18.50 -34.44
C THR A 49 -27.94 18.05 -35.67
N GLY A 50 -27.38 16.84 -35.68
CA GLY A 50 -26.55 16.32 -36.78
C GLY A 50 -25.26 17.12 -37.04
N SER A 51 -24.83 17.97 -36.11
CA SER A 51 -23.71 18.90 -36.32
C SER A 51 -22.35 18.26 -36.03
N ALA A 52 -21.39 18.50 -36.92
CA ALA A 52 -19.99 18.06 -36.79
C ALA A 52 -19.31 18.55 -35.49
N VAL A 53 -19.81 19.64 -34.90
CA VAL A 53 -19.30 20.18 -33.63
C VAL A 53 -19.44 19.16 -32.50
N PHE A 54 -20.56 18.43 -32.42
CA PHE A 54 -20.77 17.43 -31.36
C PHE A 54 -19.82 16.24 -31.51
N ILE A 55 -19.46 15.87 -32.74
CA ILE A 55 -18.48 14.80 -33.02
C ILE A 55 -17.11 15.18 -32.44
N ILE A 56 -16.67 16.41 -32.68
CA ILE A 56 -15.39 16.92 -32.16
C ILE A 56 -15.40 16.94 -30.62
N VAL A 57 -16.50 17.40 -30.01
CA VAL A 57 -16.63 17.41 -28.55
C VAL A 57 -16.60 16.00 -27.97
N THR A 58 -17.29 15.03 -28.58
CA THR A 58 -17.24 13.63 -28.15
C THR A 58 -15.82 13.07 -28.24
N LEU A 59 -15.07 13.37 -29.32
CA LEU A 59 -13.68 12.95 -29.46
C LEU A 59 -12.78 13.51 -28.35
N ILE A 60 -12.94 14.80 -28.02
CA ILE A 60 -12.21 15.45 -26.92
C ILE A 60 -12.55 14.78 -25.59
N LEU A 61 -13.82 14.45 -25.36
CA LEU A 61 -14.26 13.83 -24.13
C LEU A 61 -13.69 12.42 -23.95
N VAL A 62 -13.59 11.64 -25.03
CA VAL A 62 -12.91 10.33 -25.05
C VAL A 62 -11.43 10.49 -24.73
N ALA A 63 -10.74 11.45 -25.35
CA ALA A 63 -9.33 11.71 -25.07
C ALA A 63 -9.11 12.09 -23.59
N ALA A 64 -9.94 12.98 -23.05
CA ALA A 64 -9.91 13.37 -21.64
C ALA A 64 -10.12 12.16 -20.70
N PHE A 65 -11.06 11.28 -21.03
CA PHE A 65 -11.33 10.06 -20.26
C PHE A 65 -10.13 9.10 -20.24
N LEU A 66 -9.43 8.92 -21.37
CA LEU A 66 -8.23 8.08 -21.44
C LEU A 66 -7.08 8.63 -20.58
N VAL A 67 -6.83 9.93 -20.63
CA VAL A 67 -5.83 10.60 -19.77
C VAL A 67 -6.20 10.42 -18.29
N MET A 68 -7.48 10.58 -17.96
CA MET A 68 -7.97 10.45 -16.60
C MET A 68 -7.78 9.05 -16.02
N ILE A 69 -7.96 7.98 -16.81
CA ILE A 69 -7.67 6.60 -16.37
C ILE A 69 -6.21 6.47 -15.95
N ARG A 70 -5.28 7.02 -16.74
CA ARG A 70 -3.83 6.96 -16.45
C ARG A 70 -3.50 7.68 -15.15
N VAL A 71 -4.11 8.84 -14.92
CA VAL A 71 -3.93 9.62 -13.67
C VAL A 71 -4.51 8.87 -12.47
N TYR A 72 -5.70 8.27 -12.62
CA TYR A 72 -6.35 7.49 -11.57
C TYR A 72 -5.48 6.30 -11.13
N ASP A 73 -4.97 5.53 -12.08
CA ASP A 73 -4.11 4.38 -11.77
C ASP A 73 -2.84 4.79 -11.01
N GLN A 74 -2.14 5.82 -11.50
CA GLN A 74 -0.96 6.33 -10.80
C GLN A 74 -1.26 6.79 -9.37
N LEU A 75 -2.39 7.46 -9.17
CA LEU A 75 -2.80 7.96 -7.87
C LEU A 75 -3.22 6.83 -6.92
N GLN A 76 -3.89 5.80 -7.46
CA GLN A 76 -4.24 4.59 -6.71
C GLN A 76 -2.99 3.85 -6.22
N ARG A 77 -1.97 3.69 -7.08
CA ARG A 77 -0.70 3.07 -6.69
C ARG A 77 0.01 3.86 -5.59
N LYS A 78 0.07 5.19 -5.71
CA LYS A 78 0.63 6.07 -4.65
C LYS A 78 -0.13 5.90 -3.34
N THR A 79 -1.47 5.85 -3.39
CA THR A 79 -2.30 5.65 -2.20
C THR A 79 -2.03 4.30 -1.54
N ALA A 80 -1.90 3.23 -2.33
CA ALA A 80 -1.56 1.90 -1.83
C ALA A 80 -0.18 1.88 -1.15
N PHE A 81 0.81 2.54 -1.74
CA PHE A 81 2.15 2.68 -1.16
C PHE A 81 2.12 3.37 0.21
N TYR A 82 1.48 4.54 0.32
CA TYR A 82 1.38 5.23 1.62
C TYR A 82 0.56 4.46 2.65
N LYS A 83 -0.47 3.73 2.22
CA LYS A 83 -1.23 2.84 3.11
C LYS A 83 -0.36 1.70 3.65
N ALA A 84 0.53 1.15 2.83
CA ALA A 84 1.49 0.14 3.26
C ALA A 84 2.50 0.72 4.27
N LEU A 85 3.00 1.95 4.06
CA LEU A 85 3.86 2.63 5.03
C LEU A 85 3.15 2.91 6.35
N VAL A 86 1.89 3.37 6.32
CA VAL A 86 1.07 3.55 7.53
C VAL A 86 0.98 2.23 8.29
N LYS A 87 0.63 1.13 7.59
CA LYS A 87 0.54 -0.19 8.19
C LYS A 87 1.86 -0.62 8.83
N LEU A 88 2.97 -0.47 8.12
CA LEU A 88 4.30 -0.81 8.62
C LEU A 88 4.61 -0.08 9.94
N ASN A 89 4.41 1.24 9.98
CA ASN A 89 4.68 2.03 11.19
C ASN A 89 3.73 1.65 12.34
N THR A 90 2.46 1.36 12.07
CA THR A 90 1.53 0.86 13.07
C THR A 90 1.97 -0.50 13.64
N ASP A 91 2.43 -1.41 12.78
CA ASP A 91 2.90 -2.73 13.17
C ASP A 91 4.18 -2.61 14.04
N GLU A 92 5.10 -1.71 13.69
CA GLU A 92 6.30 -1.42 14.51
C GLU A 92 5.97 -0.80 15.87
N ILE A 93 5.02 0.14 15.93
CA ILE A 93 4.58 0.73 17.22
C ILE A 93 3.96 -0.36 18.10
N SER A 94 3.11 -1.21 17.51
CA SER A 94 2.47 -2.32 18.22
C SER A 94 3.48 -3.33 18.75
N PHE A 95 4.53 -3.61 17.97
CA PHE A 95 5.65 -4.45 18.38
C PHE A 95 6.41 -3.86 19.57
N LEU A 96 6.71 -2.55 19.52
CA LEU A 96 7.40 -1.86 20.62
C LEU A 96 6.56 -1.78 21.90
N GLU A 97 5.23 -1.78 21.80
CA GLU A 97 4.32 -1.70 22.96
C GLU A 97 4.00 -3.07 23.58
N ASN A 98 3.72 -4.07 22.75
CA ASN A 98 3.16 -5.35 23.21
C ASN A 98 4.10 -6.54 22.97
N ASN A 99 5.32 -6.33 22.46
CA ASN A 99 6.24 -7.37 21.97
C ASN A 99 5.61 -8.33 20.96
N PHE A 100 4.48 -7.95 20.36
CA PHE A 100 3.78 -8.76 19.38
C PHE A 100 4.32 -8.44 18.00
N SER A 101 5.09 -9.37 17.43
CA SER A 101 5.58 -9.23 16.06
C SER A 101 4.47 -9.60 15.08
N ALA A 102 4.07 -8.66 14.23
CA ALA A 102 3.23 -8.96 13.06
C ALA A 102 3.97 -9.84 12.04
N TYR A 103 5.28 -10.03 12.21
CA TYR A 103 6.15 -10.86 11.38
C TYR A 103 6.30 -12.25 12.00
N GLY A 104 6.47 -13.27 11.15
CA GLY A 104 6.53 -14.67 11.60
C GLY A 104 7.63 -14.90 12.64
N ASN A 105 7.33 -15.72 13.64
CA ASN A 105 8.21 -16.08 14.76
C ASN A 105 9.31 -17.10 14.42
N GLY A 106 9.35 -17.58 13.18
CA GLY A 106 10.41 -18.47 12.68
C GLY A 106 10.40 -19.87 13.29
N LYS A 107 9.34 -20.29 13.99
CA LYS A 107 9.20 -21.67 14.53
C LYS A 107 9.34 -22.75 13.46
N GLU A 108 9.05 -22.42 12.20
CA GLU A 108 9.20 -23.30 11.04
C GLU A 108 10.66 -23.62 10.70
N TYR A 109 11.64 -22.84 11.19
CA TYR A 109 13.07 -23.02 10.94
C TYR A 109 13.83 -23.66 12.12
N THR A 110 13.12 -24.07 13.17
CA THR A 110 13.72 -24.76 14.32
C THR A 110 14.04 -26.22 13.96
N ASP A 111 15.32 -26.59 13.81
CA ASP A 111 15.74 -27.99 13.64
C ASP A 111 16.23 -28.58 14.98
N PRO A 112 15.55 -29.60 15.53
CA PRO A 112 15.95 -30.29 16.77
C PRO A 112 17.34 -30.95 16.73
N ARG A 113 17.95 -31.10 15.55
CA ARG A 113 19.21 -31.84 15.36
C ARG A 113 20.45 -30.93 15.29
N HIS A 114 20.30 -29.61 15.39
CA HIS A 114 21.44 -28.69 15.35
C HIS A 114 21.92 -28.34 16.78
N PRO A 115 23.21 -28.53 17.12
CA PRO A 115 23.74 -28.31 18.48
C PRO A 115 23.52 -26.89 19.05
N TYR A 116 23.31 -25.91 18.17
CA TYR A 116 23.14 -24.49 18.52
C TYR A 116 21.68 -24.00 18.50
N SER A 117 20.71 -24.84 18.12
CA SER A 117 19.29 -24.45 18.05
C SER A 117 18.63 -24.36 19.43
N TYR A 118 19.25 -24.89 20.48
CA TYR A 118 18.65 -25.02 21.82
C TYR A 118 19.33 -24.16 22.90
N ASP A 119 20.58 -23.70 22.67
CA ASP A 119 21.34 -22.93 23.67
C ASP A 119 21.13 -21.40 23.56
N LEU A 120 20.62 -20.93 22.42
CA LEU A 120 20.12 -19.57 22.26
C LEU A 120 18.66 -19.66 21.83
N ASP A 121 17.75 -18.99 22.55
CA ASP A 121 16.37 -18.76 22.10
C ASP A 121 16.41 -17.93 20.79
N MET A 122 16.75 -18.54 19.67
CA MET A 122 16.88 -17.84 18.38
C MET A 122 15.57 -17.80 17.64
N PHE A 123 14.70 -18.79 17.84
CA PHE A 123 13.42 -18.93 17.16
C PHE A 123 12.28 -19.13 18.19
N GLY A 124 11.04 -18.78 17.84
CA GLY A 124 9.90 -18.84 18.76
C GLY A 124 9.48 -17.47 19.33
N ASP A 125 8.41 -17.45 20.13
CA ASP A 125 7.71 -16.20 20.52
C ASP A 125 8.52 -15.30 21.47
N GLY A 126 9.63 -15.80 22.03
CA GLY A 126 10.60 -15.03 22.81
C GLY A 126 12.01 -15.02 22.21
N GLY A 127 12.18 -15.57 21.00
CA GLY A 127 13.50 -15.71 20.39
C GLY A 127 13.95 -14.49 19.59
N LEU A 128 15.24 -14.39 19.27
CA LEU A 128 15.83 -13.26 18.55
C LEU A 128 15.23 -13.02 17.14
N PHE A 129 14.76 -14.08 16.47
CA PHE A 129 14.24 -14.02 15.10
C PHE A 129 13.04 -13.05 14.95
N PRO A 130 11.95 -13.12 15.75
CA PRO A 130 10.86 -12.15 15.67
C PRO A 130 11.27 -10.68 15.89
N TYR A 131 12.37 -10.43 16.62
CA TYR A 131 12.93 -9.08 16.81
C TYR A 131 13.69 -8.58 15.56
N LEU A 132 14.39 -9.47 14.85
CA LEU A 132 15.15 -9.15 13.65
C LEU A 132 14.31 -9.19 12.36
N ASN A 133 13.27 -10.03 12.34
CA ASN A 133 12.50 -10.29 11.13
C ASN A 133 11.69 -9.05 10.71
N ARG A 134 12.12 -8.41 9.62
CA ARG A 134 11.39 -7.36 8.88
C ARG A 134 11.20 -7.73 7.41
N CYS A 135 11.40 -9.01 7.08
CA CYS A 135 11.29 -9.52 5.73
C CYS A 135 9.82 -9.68 5.34
N SER A 136 9.42 -9.01 4.24
CA SER A 136 8.06 -9.13 3.69
C SER A 136 7.88 -10.33 2.75
N THR A 137 8.96 -11.04 2.39
CA THR A 137 8.96 -12.20 1.48
C THR A 137 9.39 -13.48 2.19
N SER A 138 8.91 -14.64 1.73
CA SER A 138 9.29 -15.96 2.28
C SER A 138 10.79 -16.24 2.12
N PHE A 139 11.34 -16.04 0.92
CA PHE A 139 12.77 -16.26 0.66
C PHE A 139 13.68 -15.38 1.54
N GLY A 140 13.27 -14.14 1.86
CA GLY A 140 14.04 -13.27 2.75
C GLY A 140 14.04 -13.77 4.19
N LYS A 141 12.91 -14.32 4.66
CA LYS A 141 12.81 -14.95 5.99
C LYS A 141 13.71 -16.19 6.09
N GLU A 142 13.70 -17.02 5.05
CA GLU A 142 14.54 -18.22 4.96
C GLU A 142 16.03 -17.87 4.96
N ALA A 143 16.45 -16.86 4.17
CA ALA A 143 17.83 -16.39 4.16
C ALA A 143 18.28 -15.83 5.52
N LEU A 144 17.40 -15.08 6.22
CA LEU A 144 17.68 -14.59 7.57
C LEU A 144 17.80 -15.74 8.58
N ALA A 145 16.92 -16.73 8.50
CA ALA A 145 16.96 -17.91 9.37
C ALA A 145 18.27 -18.71 9.16
N GLN A 146 18.66 -18.91 7.89
CA GLN A 146 19.90 -19.60 7.56
C GLN A 146 21.13 -18.83 8.05
N SER A 147 21.13 -17.50 7.98
CA SER A 147 22.22 -16.68 8.52
C SER A 147 22.33 -16.71 10.04
N LEU A 148 21.24 -17.03 10.75
CA LEU A 148 21.25 -17.16 12.22
C LEU A 148 21.67 -18.56 12.67
N LEU A 149 21.46 -19.59 11.84
CA LEU A 149 21.80 -20.99 12.15
C LEU A 149 23.27 -21.36 11.86
N HIS A 150 24.04 -20.44 11.26
CA HIS A 150 25.40 -20.65 10.77
C HIS A 150 26.42 -19.90 11.64
#